data_AF-T0ZMX9-F1
#
_entry.id   AF-T0ZMX9-F1
#
_cell.length_a   1.000
_cell.length_b   1.000
_cell.length_c   1.000
_cell.angle_alpha   90.00
_cell.angle_beta   90.00
_cell.angle_gamma   90.00
#
_symmetry.space_group_name_H-M   'P 1'
#
loop_
_entity.id
_entity.type
_entity.pdbx_description
1 polymer ?
#
loop_
_entity_poly.entity_id
_entity_poly.type
_entity_poly.pdbx_seq_one_letter_code
_entity_poly.pdbx_strand_id
1 'polypeptide(L)'
;MSNEATNVNPFETAKQQVDIVADLIGLDTGMRNVLKSPKRELTVNFPVRMDDGSYRVYTGYRVQYNMARGPTKGGIRYHPQVTLDEVRALAAWMTWK
;
A
#
# COMPACT_ATOMS: atom_id res chain seq x y z
N MET A 1 -5.03 -5.89 -32.64
CA MET A 1 -3.99 -5.74 -31.60
C MET A 1 -4.60 -4.92 -30.49
N SER A 2 -5.20 -5.58 -29.49
CA SER A 2 -5.82 -4.93 -28.34
C SER A 2 -4.74 -4.25 -27.50
N ASN A 3 -4.96 -2.97 -27.22
CA ASN A 3 -4.10 -2.12 -26.42
C ASN A 3 -4.10 -2.63 -24.96
N GLU A 4 -3.10 -3.43 -24.58
CA GLU A 4 -2.83 -3.73 -23.18
C GLU A 4 -2.37 -2.43 -22.52
N ALA A 5 -3.30 -1.71 -21.89
CA ALA A 5 -2.93 -0.63 -20.99
C ALA A 5 -1.96 -1.19 -19.97
N THR A 6 -0.71 -0.73 -20.02
CA THR A 6 0.36 -1.16 -19.12
C THR A 6 -0.16 -1.02 -17.69
N ASN A 7 -0.41 -2.14 -17.02
CA ASN A 7 -0.93 -2.16 -15.66
C ASN A 7 0.21 -1.73 -14.72
N VAL A 8 0.42 -0.42 -14.61
CA VAL A 8 1.50 0.15 -13.79
C VAL A 8 1.18 -0.12 -12.33
N ASN A 9 2.01 -0.92 -11.67
CA ASN A 9 1.88 -1.20 -10.25
C ASN A 9 2.10 0.09 -9.43
N PRO A 10 1.09 0.59 -8.69
CA PRO A 10 1.22 1.84 -7.95
C PRO A 10 2.34 1.83 -6.92
N PHE A 11 2.66 0.66 -6.36
CA PHE A 11 3.69 0.55 -5.34
C PHE A 11 5.10 0.69 -5.93
N GLU A 12 5.31 0.17 -7.14
CA GLU A 12 6.57 0.36 -7.85
C GLU A 12 6.78 1.83 -8.23
N THR A 13 5.72 2.55 -8.60
CA THR A 13 5.80 4.01 -8.80
C THR A 13 6.20 4.74 -7.51
N ALA A 14 5.61 4.38 -6.36
CA ALA A 14 5.98 4.98 -5.08
C ALA A 14 7.45 4.71 -4.70
N LYS A 15 7.95 3.51 -4.97
CA LYS A 15 9.37 3.14 -4.77
C LYS A 15 10.31 3.95 -5.67
N GLN A 16 9.95 4.13 -6.94
CA GLN A 16 10.74 4.94 -7.88
C GLN A 16 10.84 6.40 -7.42
N GLN A 17 9.80 6.96 -6.83
CA GLN A 17 9.85 8.31 -6.26
C GLN A 17 10.85 8.39 -5.09
N VAL A 18 10.86 7.39 -4.21
CA VAL A 18 11.86 7.30 -3.12
C VAL A 18 13.27 7.16 -3.70
N ASP A 19 13.43 6.38 -4.76
CA ASP A 19 14.71 6.18 -5.44
C ASP A 19 15.30 7.50 -5.96
N ILE A 20 14.50 8.28 -6.69
CA ILE A 20 14.91 9.58 -7.23
C ILE A 20 15.37 10.51 -6.11
N VAL A 21 14.61 10.61 -5.01
CA VAL A 21 14.96 11.49 -3.89
C VAL A 21 16.18 10.98 -3.13
N ALA A 22 16.32 9.67 -2.96
CA ALA A 22 17.47 9.06 -2.31
C ALA A 22 18.77 9.40 -3.05
N ASP A 23 18.76 9.36 -4.38
CA ASP A 23 19.92 9.73 -5.19
C ASP A 23 20.25 11.22 -5.07
N LEU A 24 19.24 12.10 -5.01
CA LEU A 24 19.42 13.55 -4.86
C LEU A 24 20.04 13.95 -3.52
N ILE A 25 19.70 13.24 -2.43
CA ILE A 25 20.19 13.59 -1.08
C ILE A 25 21.37 12.74 -0.63
N GLY A 26 21.88 11.85 -1.49
CA GLY A 26 22.96 10.92 -1.15
C GLY A 26 22.58 9.97 0.00
N LEU A 27 21.34 9.48 0.01
CA LEU A 27 20.83 8.62 1.07
C LEU A 27 21.54 7.26 1.06
N ASP A 28 21.96 6.81 2.23
CA ASP A 28 22.50 5.46 2.41
C ASP A 28 21.55 4.38 1.89
N THR A 29 22.12 3.32 1.31
CA THR A 29 21.37 2.22 0.68
C THR A 29 20.53 1.45 1.71
N GLY A 30 21.03 1.29 2.93
CA GLY A 30 20.27 0.67 4.02
C GLY A 30 19.02 1.48 4.36
N MET A 31 19.18 2.80 4.53
CA MET A 31 18.05 3.68 4.79
C MET A 31 17.07 3.74 3.61
N ARG A 32 17.56 3.75 2.37
CA ARG A 32 16.73 3.67 1.16
C ARG A 32 15.84 2.42 1.18
N ASN A 33 16.40 1.26 1.52
CA ASN A 33 15.64 0.01 1.61
C ASN A 33 14.58 0.05 2.72
N VAL A 34 14.87 0.70 3.85
CA VAL A 34 13.91 0.92 4.93
C VAL A 34 12.74 1.79 4.44
N LEU A 35 13.01 2.89 3.73
CA LEU A 35 11.95 3.79 3.24
C LEU A 35 11.11 3.18 2.10
N LYS A 36 11.64 2.18 1.38
CA LYS A 36 10.94 1.44 0.32
C LYS A 36 10.11 0.25 0.82
N SER A 37 10.17 -0.04 2.12
CA SER A 37 9.54 -1.21 2.72
C SER A 37 8.51 -0.81 3.78
N PRO A 38 7.28 -1.34 3.73
CA PRO A 38 6.31 -1.12 4.79
C PRO A 38 6.74 -1.83 6.08
N LYS A 39 6.55 -1.17 7.22
CA LYS A 39 6.88 -1.71 8.54
C LYS A 39 6.01 -2.90 8.94
N ARG A 40 4.73 -2.90 8.58
CA ARG A 40 3.79 -4.00 8.85
C ARG A 40 2.66 -4.03 7.83
N GLU A 41 2.25 -5.25 7.49
CA GLU A 41 1.10 -5.53 6.66
C GLU A 41 0.23 -6.57 7.34
N LEU A 42 -1.08 -6.32 7.36
CA LEU A 42 -2.07 -7.25 7.89
C LEU A 42 -3.11 -7.50 6.81
N THR A 43 -3.20 -8.76 6.38
CA THR A 43 -4.28 -9.26 5.55
C THR A 43 -5.24 -10.06 6.42
N VAL A 44 -6.51 -9.71 6.38
CA VAL A 44 -7.57 -10.42 7.11
C VAL A 44 -8.61 -10.92 6.14
N ASN A 45 -9.17 -12.09 6.43
CA ASN A 45 -10.40 -12.56 5.80
C ASN A 45 -11.49 -12.54 6.86
N PHE A 46 -12.59 -11.85 6.60
CA PHE A 46 -13.67 -11.69 7.57
C PHE A 46 -15.01 -12.07 6.94
N PRO A 47 -15.79 -12.96 7.58
CA PRO A 47 -17.13 -13.31 7.12
C PRO A 47 -18.12 -12.19 7.49
N VAL A 48 -19.03 -11.91 6.56
CA VAL A 48 -20.15 -10.99 6.75
C VAL A 48 -21.43 -11.77 6.48
N ARG A 49 -22.37 -11.69 7.42
CA ARG A 49 -23.73 -12.21 7.23
C ARG A 49 -24.50 -11.21 6.38
N MET A 50 -25.02 -11.66 5.24
CA MET A 50 -25.81 -10.86 4.31
C MET A 50 -27.27 -10.83 4.75
N ASP A 51 -28.05 -9.91 4.17
CA ASP A 51 -29.47 -9.71 4.49
C ASP A 51 -30.33 -10.96 4.20
N ASP A 52 -29.95 -11.77 3.20
CA ASP A 52 -30.61 -13.04 2.85
C ASP A 52 -30.23 -14.22 3.79
N GLY A 53 -29.38 -13.96 4.80
CA GLY A 53 -28.89 -14.95 5.74
C GLY A 53 -27.67 -15.75 5.27
N SER A 54 -27.21 -15.57 4.02
CA SER A 54 -25.97 -16.16 3.52
C SER A 54 -24.73 -15.51 4.13
N TYR A 55 -23.57 -16.17 4.03
CA TYR A 55 -22.28 -15.60 4.42
C TYR A 55 -21.43 -15.30 3.19
N ARG A 56 -20.81 -14.11 3.16
CA ARG A 56 -19.76 -13.76 2.22
C ARG A 56 -18.48 -13.45 2.96
N VAL A 57 -17.36 -13.98 2.48
CA VAL A 57 -16.03 -13.69 3.04
C VAL A 57 -15.40 -12.58 2.22
N TYR A 58 -14.93 -11.54 2.90
CA TYR A 58 -14.21 -10.43 2.29
C TYR A 58 -12.77 -10.41 2.77
N THR A 59 -11.86 -9.96 1.90
CA THR A 59 -10.46 -9.74 2.24
C THR A 59 -10.23 -8.27 2.53
N GLY A 60 -9.62 -7.97 3.67
CA GLY A 60 -9.21 -6.63 4.07
C GLY A 60 -7.70 -6.51 4.21
N TYR A 61 -7.17 -5.33 3.93
CA TYR A 61 -5.75 -5.01 4.05
C TYR A 61 -5.54 -3.80 4.96
N ARG A 62 -4.57 -3.89 5.88
CA ARG A 62 -4.05 -2.75 6.62
C ARG A 62 -2.52 -2.71 6.51
N VAL A 63 -2.02 -1.70 5.81
CA VAL A 63 -0.59 -1.43 5.70
C VAL A 63 -0.22 -0.29 6.63
N GLN A 64 0.72 -0.55 7.53
CA GLN A 64 1.35 0.43 8.41
C GLN A 64 2.75 0.69 7.86
N TYR A 65 2.88 1.73 7.03
CA TYR A 65 4.08 1.91 6.22
C TYR A 65 5.30 2.36 7.05
N ASN A 66 5.18 3.46 7.78
CA ASN A 66 6.27 3.97 8.63
C ASN A 66 5.71 4.58 9.92
N MET A 67 6.43 4.42 11.04
CA MET A 67 6.03 4.91 12.37
C MET A 67 7.09 5.78 13.04
N ALA A 68 8.12 6.22 12.30
CA ALA A 68 9.24 6.98 12.86
C ALA A 68 8.79 8.34 13.40
N ARG A 69 7.77 8.96 12.80
CA ARG A 69 7.21 10.26 13.21
C ARG A 69 5.99 10.16 14.12
N GLY A 70 5.64 8.94 14.58
CA GLY A 70 4.46 8.70 15.43
C GLY A 70 3.54 7.60 14.89
N PRO A 71 2.28 7.51 15.38
CA PRO A 71 1.34 6.48 14.95
C PRO A 71 0.96 6.64 13.47
N THR A 72 0.75 5.51 12.78
CA THR A 72 0.36 5.53 11.36
C THR A 72 -1.00 6.15 11.14
N LYS A 73 -1.13 7.03 10.14
CA LYS A 73 -2.41 7.64 9.74
C LYS A 73 -2.73 7.31 8.28
N GLY A 74 -3.96 6.87 8.03
CA GLY A 74 -4.47 6.57 6.69
C GLY A 74 -5.93 6.13 6.74
N GLY A 75 -6.68 6.43 5.69
CA GLY A 75 -8.10 6.08 5.56
C GLY A 75 -8.35 4.59 5.31
N ILE A 76 -9.60 4.25 5.02
CA ILE A 76 -10.06 2.91 4.60
C ILE A 76 -10.77 3.08 3.26
N ARG A 77 -10.55 2.16 2.33
CA ARG A 77 -11.16 2.15 1.00
C ARG A 77 -11.96 0.87 0.81
N TYR A 78 -13.21 1.01 0.38
CA TYR A 78 -14.05 -0.09 -0.07
C TYR A 78 -14.17 0.00 -1.59
N HIS A 79 -13.52 -0.91 -2.31
CA HIS A 79 -13.61 -0.98 -3.77
C HIS A 79 -13.38 -2.44 -4.21
N PRO A 80 -14.14 -2.98 -5.18
CA PRO A 80 -14.03 -4.39 -5.59
C PRO A 80 -12.67 -4.76 -6.20
N GLN A 81 -11.91 -3.76 -6.67
CA GLN A 81 -10.60 -3.96 -7.30
C GLN A 81 -9.42 -3.56 -6.38
N VAL A 82 -9.64 -3.35 -5.08
CA VAL A 82 -8.52 -3.04 -4.17
C VAL A 82 -7.50 -4.19 -4.20
N THR A 83 -6.25 -3.86 -4.44
CA THR A 83 -5.12 -4.78 -4.32
C THR A 83 -4.22 -4.41 -3.15
N LEU A 84 -3.44 -5.36 -2.64
CA LEU A 84 -2.47 -5.08 -1.57
C LEU A 84 -1.43 -4.04 -2.01
N ASP A 85 -0.96 -4.09 -3.25
CA ASP A 85 0.02 -3.14 -3.79
C ASP A 85 -0.54 -1.71 -3.87
N GLU A 86 -1.80 -1.55 -4.25
CA GLU A 86 -2.47 -0.25 -4.19
C GLU A 86 -2.50 0.29 -2.75
N VAL A 87 -2.81 -0.55 -1.76
CA VAL A 87 -2.84 -0.14 -0.34
C VAL A 87 -1.43 0.19 0.16
N ARG A 88 -0.38 -0.55 -0.27
CA ARG A 88 1.02 -0.23 0.03
C ARG A 88 1.41 1.15 -0.50
N ALA A 89 1.10 1.43 -1.77
CA ALA A 89 1.38 2.71 -2.40
C ALA A 89 0.70 3.88 -1.67
N LEU A 90 -0.60 3.74 -1.37
CA LEU A 90 -1.36 4.74 -0.64
C LEU A 90 -0.80 4.96 0.78
N ALA A 91 -0.41 3.90 1.48
CA ALA A 91 0.19 4.00 2.81
C ALA A 91 1.58 4.65 2.78
N ALA A 92 2.37 4.39 1.73
CA ALA A 92 3.64 5.07 1.48
C ALA A 92 3.41 6.57 1.32
N TRP A 93 2.50 6.98 0.41
CA TRP A 93 2.20 8.39 0.18
C TRP A 93 1.62 9.10 1.41
N MET A 94 0.86 8.40 2.27
CA MET A 94 0.43 8.98 3.56
C MET A 94 1.59 9.28 4.52
N THR A 95 2.73 8.59 4.38
CA THR A 95 3.95 8.90 5.15
C THR A 95 4.65 10.15 4.62
N TRP A 96 4.59 10.37 3.31
CA TRP A 96 5.32 11.45 2.61
C TRP A 96 4.53 12.74 2.41
N LYS A 97 3.21 12.69 2.60
CA LYS A 97 2.29 13.83 2.50
C LYS A 97 2.50 14.85 3.62
#